data_AF-A0A2D2ATW5-F1
#
_entry.id   AF-A0A2D2ATW5-F1
#
_cell.length_a   1.000
_cell.length_b   1.000
_cell.length_c   1.000
_cell.angle_alpha   90.00
_cell.angle_beta   90.00
_cell.angle_gamma   90.00
#
_symmetry.space_group_name_H-M   'P 1'
#
loop_
_entity.id
_entity.type
_entity.pdbx_description
1 polymer ?
#
loop_
_entity_poly.entity_id
_entity_poly.type
_entity_poly.pdbx_seq_one_letter_code
_entity_poly.pdbx_strand_id
1 'polypeptide(L)' 'MLEEPAGPRGQRGDALLQATREDLELYGVSELEERIEILEAEVARTKAQIEKKRAGRSAADAFFNFDKN' A
#
# COMPACT_ATOMS: atom_id res chain seq x y z
N MET A 1 10.63 -14.18 -32.67
CA MET A 1 9.87 -14.47 -31.44
C MET A 1 8.87 -13.33 -31.31
N LEU A 2 7.58 -13.60 -31.51
CA LEU A 2 6.54 -12.58 -31.35
C LEU A 2 6.39 -12.31 -29.85
N GLU A 3 6.63 -11.07 -29.43
CA GLU A 3 6.39 -10.62 -28.06
C GLU A 3 4.89 -10.69 -27.80
N GLU A 4 4.47 -11.56 -26.87
CA GLU A 4 3.06 -11.63 -26.47
C GLU A 4 2.63 -10.27 -25.89
N PRO A 5 1.45 -9.74 -26.27
CA PRO A 5 0.97 -8.49 -25.72
C PRO A 5 0.81 -8.64 -24.20
N ALA A 6 1.41 -7.73 -23.44
CA ALA A 6 1.26 -7.68 -21.99
C ALA A 6 -0.24 -7.67 -21.64
N GLY A 7 -0.66 -8.66 -20.85
CA GLY A 7 -2.06 -8.83 -20.46
C GLY A 7 -2.63 -7.63 -19.69
N PRO A 8 -3.94 -7.64 -19.41
CA PRO A 8 -4.61 -6.56 -18.69
C PRO A 8 -3.90 -6.25 -17.37
N ARG A 9 -3.62 -4.96 -17.11
CA ARG A 9 -3.04 -4.54 -15.83
C ARG A 9 -4.04 -4.82 -14.71
N GLY A 10 -3.61 -5.52 -13.66
CA GLY A 10 -4.43 -5.79 -12.47
C GLY A 10 -5.00 -4.51 -11.85
N GLN A 11 -6.13 -4.64 -11.16
CA GLN A 11 -6.77 -3.55 -10.44
C GLN A 11 -5.89 -3.12 -9.26
N ARG A 12 -6.03 -1.85 -8.85
CA ARG A 12 -5.28 -1.32 -7.70
C ARG A 12 -5.65 -2.11 -6.45
N GLY A 13 -4.65 -2.66 -5.77
CA GLY A 13 -4.83 -3.45 -4.55
C GLY A 13 -4.90 -4.97 -4.77
N ASP A 14 -4.91 -5.44 -6.03
CA ASP A 14 -4.97 -6.88 -6.33
C ASP A 14 -3.82 -7.67 -5.70
N ALA A 15 -2.59 -7.13 -5.76
CA ALA A 15 -1.43 -7.80 -5.17
C ALA A 15 -1.55 -7.96 -3.64
N LEU A 16 -2.11 -6.96 -2.95
CA LEU A 16 -2.34 -7.04 -1.49
C LEU A 16 -3.43 -8.07 -1.19
N LEU A 17 -4.52 -8.06 -1.97
CA LEU A 17 -5.61 -9.02 -1.82
C LEU A 17 -5.13 -10.46 -2.07
N GLN A 18 -4.29 -10.67 -3.08
CA GLN A 18 -3.66 -11.96 -3.37
C GLN A 18 -2.80 -12.42 -2.19
N ALA A 19 -1.91 -11.56 -1.67
CA ALA A 19 -1.09 -11.89 -0.51
C ALA A 19 -1.93 -12.30 0.72
N THR A 20 -3.08 -11.68 0.95
CA THR A 20 -3.95 -12.07 2.09
C THR A 20 -4.69 -13.40 1.90
N ARG A 21 -4.66 -13.97 0.69
CA ARG A 21 -5.35 -15.23 0.34
C ARG A 21 -4.39 -16.40 0.13
N GLU A 22 -3.09 -16.18 0.22
CA GLU A 22 -2.10 -17.24 0.13
C GLU A 22 -2.24 -18.24 1.29
N ASP A 23 -2.07 -19.52 0.98
CA ASP A 23 -2.07 -20.58 1.98
C ASP A 23 -0.74 -20.60 2.73
N LEU A 24 -0.78 -20.19 4.00
CA LEU A 24 0.41 -20.07 4.83
C LEU A 24 0.95 -21.43 5.32
N GLU A 25 0.18 -22.52 5.20
CA GLU A 25 0.66 -23.87 5.57
C GLU A 25 1.80 -24.36 4.66
N LEU A 26 1.95 -23.75 3.48
CA LEU A 26 2.99 -24.09 2.51
C LEU A 26 4.36 -23.46 2.81
N TYR A 27 4.46 -22.59 3.82
CA TYR A 27 5.66 -21.83 4.14
C TYR A 27 6.34 -22.35 5.40
N GLY A 28 7.67 -22.32 5.39
CA GLY A 28 8.49 -22.53 6.59
C GLY A 28 8.47 -21.32 7.52
N VAL A 29 8.89 -21.54 8.78
CA VAL A 29 8.92 -20.47 9.81
C VAL A 29 9.73 -19.26 9.35
N SER A 30 10.93 -19.47 8.79
CA SER A 30 11.79 -18.36 8.34
C SER A 30 11.18 -17.56 7.20
N GLU A 31 10.44 -18.20 6.29
CA GLU A 31 9.76 -17.52 5.19
C GLU A 31 8.58 -16.69 5.70
N LEU A 32 7.88 -17.18 6.74
CA LEU A 32 6.83 -16.43 7.42
C LEU A 32 7.39 -15.24 8.19
N GLU A 33 8.56 -15.37 8.83
CA GLU A 33 9.27 -14.27 9.48
C GLU A 33 9.65 -13.17 8.47
N GLU A 34 10.27 -13.55 7.34
CA GLU A 34 10.61 -12.61 6.26
C GLU A 34 9.34 -11.93 5.69
N ARG A 35 8.26 -12.70 5.50
CA ARG A 35 6.97 -12.16 5.07
C ARG A 35 6.46 -11.10 6.06
N ILE A 36 6.55 -11.35 7.36
CA ILE A 36 6.13 -10.39 8.39
C ILE A 36 6.93 -9.10 8.29
N GLU A 37 8.27 -9.19 8.18
CA GLU A 37 9.13 -8.01 8.08
C GLU A 37 8.72 -7.11 6.89
N ILE A 38 8.44 -7.72 5.73
CA ILE A 38 8.00 -7.01 4.54
C ILE A 38 6.64 -6.33 4.78
N LEU A 39 5.68 -7.04 5.38
CA LEU A 39 4.34 -6.51 5.64
C LEU A 39 4.38 -5.36 6.65
N GLU A 40 5.19 -5.46 7.70
CA GLU A 40 5.35 -4.39 8.69
C GLU A 40 5.98 -3.13 8.07
N ALA A 41 6.98 -3.30 7.20
CA ALA A 41 7.57 -2.20 6.45
C ALA A 41 6.53 -1.50 5.55
N GLU A 42 5.69 -2.26 4.85
CA GLU A 42 4.62 -1.68 4.01
C GLU A 42 3.53 -1.00 4.84
N VAL A 43 3.21 -1.53 6.03
CA VAL A 43 2.32 -0.86 6.99
C VAL A 43 2.90 0.49 7.42
N ALA A 44 4.19 0.54 7.76
CA ALA A 44 4.86 1.78 8.14
C ALA A 44 4.84 2.80 6.99
N ARG A 45 5.14 2.37 5.77
CA ARG A 45 5.07 3.21 4.57
C ARG A 45 3.65 3.74 4.31
N THR A 46 2.64 2.90 4.46
CA THR A 46 1.23 3.28 4.30
C THR A 46 0.83 4.33 5.34
N LYS A 47 1.18 4.13 6.61
CA LYS A 47 0.95 5.11 7.68
C LYS A 47 1.60 6.46 7.37
N ALA A 48 2.87 6.46 6.94
CA ALA A 48 3.56 7.70 6.57
C ALA A 48 2.87 8.46 5.43
N GLN A 49 2.34 7.76 4.41
CA GLN A 49 1.57 8.39 3.34
C GLN A 49 0.23 8.95 3.82
N ILE A 50 -0.45 8.28 4.75
CA ILE A 50 -1.67 8.79 5.37
C ILE A 50 -1.39 10.09 6.11
N GLU A 51 -0.34 10.12 6.95
CA GLU A 51 0.03 11.31 7.71
C GLU A 51 0.41 12.48 6.80
N LYS A 52 1.17 12.23 5.73
CA LYS A 52 1.47 13.25 4.71
C LYS A 52 0.20 13.84 4.09
N LYS A 53 -0.78 13.00 3.75
CA LYS A 53 -2.05 13.45 3.16
C LYS A 53 -2.91 14.23 4.16
N ARG A 54 -2.94 13.80 5.43
CA ARG A 54 -3.64 14.50 6.51
C ARG A 54 -3.04 15.88 6.77
N ALA A 55 -1.72 15.97 6.86
CA ALA A 55 -1.01 17.24 7.03
C ALA A 55 -1.29 18.21 5.87
N GLY A 56 -1.26 17.71 4.62
CA GLY A 56 -1.63 18.50 3.45
C GLY A 56 -3.07 19.02 3.49
N ARG A 57 -4.03 18.18 3.93
CA ARG A 57 -5.43 18.61 4.11
C ARG A 57 -5.57 19.65 5.21
N SER A 58 -4.96 19.44 6.38
CA SER A 58 -5.03 20.40 7.48
C SER A 58 -4.42 21.76 7.12
N ALA A 59 -3.34 21.78 6.34
CA ALA A 59 -2.77 23.02 5.83
C ALA A 59 -3.75 23.71 4.88
N ALA A 60 -4.32 22.97 3.92
CA ALA A 60 -5.31 23.52 2.99
C ALA A 60 -6.53 24.10 3.72
N ASP A 61 -7.09 23.38 4.69
CA ASP A 61 -8.26 23.82 5.46
C ASP A 61 -7.97 25.13 6.23
N ALA A 62 -6.76 25.28 6.77
CA ALA A 62 -6.34 26.52 7.44
C ALA A 62 -6.21 27.70 6.47
N PHE A 63 -5.66 27.49 5.27
CA PHE A 63 -5.59 28.53 4.23
C PHE A 63 -6.98 28.98 3.76
N PHE A 64 -7.90 28.04 3.51
CA PHE A 64 -9.24 28.38 3.01
C PHE A 64 -10.16 28.97 4.10
N ASN A 65 -9.98 28.65 5.38
CA ASN A 65 -10.74 29.28 6.47
C ASN A 65 -10.25 30.70 6.79
N PHE A 66 -8.99 31.02 6.54
CA PHE A 66 -8.46 32.38 6.71
C PHE A 66 -8.98 33.35 5.64
N ASP A 67 -9.16 32.87 4.41
CA ASP A 67 -9.65 33.66 3.25
C ASP A 67 -11.17 34.00 3.33
N LYS A 68 -11.90 33.43 4.29
CA LYS A 68 -13.35 33.66 4.47
C LYS A 68 -13.71 34.59 5.63
N ASN A 69 -12.72 35.16 6.32
CA ASN A 69 -12.89 36.20 7.35
C ASN A 69 -12.37 37.54 6.84
#